data_AF-A0A6J8B3V8-F1
#
_entry.id   AF-A0A6J8B3V8-F1
#
_cell.length_a   1.000
_cell.length_b   1.000
_cell.length_c   1.000
_cell.angle_alpha   90.00
_cell.angle_beta   90.00
_cell.angle_gamma   90.00
#
_symmetry.space_group_name_H-M   'P 1'
#
loop_
_entity.id
_entity.type
_entity.pdbx_description
1 polymer ?
#
loop_
_entity_poly.entity_id
_entity_poly.type
_entity_poly.pdbx_seq_one_letter_code
_entity_poly.pdbx_strand_id
1 'polypeptide(L)'
;MHSEAILNIVDILTDDLEPKTLRLHSVPASLQVLTALRYYAIGSFQQVVGDLVGLSQPTISRIVSRTSRALAGKAGNFIKFPLSPREQLAIKQGFSSEFNMPNTVGCVDGTLIAIKRPTEREDAYVCRKMFCALNVQGVCDNKKRLTNLVVKWPGCTHNAYNVHME
;
A
#
# COMPACT_ATOMS: atom_id res chain seq x y z
N MET A 1 -2.16 20.55 6.40
CA MET A 1 -1.30 19.36 6.31
C MET A 1 -2.00 18.18 5.64
N HIS A 2 -3.22 17.77 6.05
CA HIS A 2 -3.92 16.64 5.42
C HIS A 2 -4.46 16.93 4.01
N SER A 3 -4.92 18.15 3.73
CA SER A 3 -5.48 18.53 2.43
C SER A 3 -4.44 18.50 1.29
N GLU A 4 -3.26 19.04 1.55
CA GLU A 4 -2.15 19.09 0.57
C GLU A 4 -1.67 17.70 0.17
N ALA A 5 -1.54 16.78 1.14
CA ALA A 5 -1.18 15.39 0.85
C ALA A 5 -2.21 14.70 -0.05
N ILE A 6 -3.50 14.95 0.15
CA ILE A 6 -4.56 14.41 -0.69
C ILE A 6 -4.50 14.99 -2.10
N LEU A 7 -4.29 16.31 -2.23
CA LEU A 7 -4.14 16.96 -3.54
C LEU A 7 -2.94 16.38 -4.31
N ASN A 8 -1.81 16.17 -3.64
CA ASN A 8 -0.65 15.51 -4.25
C ASN A 8 -0.98 14.09 -4.76
N ILE A 9 -1.76 13.31 -4.00
CA ILE A 9 -2.20 11.98 -4.44
C ILE A 9 -3.14 12.10 -5.66
N VAL A 10 -4.04 13.08 -5.68
CA VAL A 10 -4.91 13.34 -6.83
C VAL A 10 -4.08 13.65 -8.06
N ASP A 11 -3.12 14.57 -7.95
CA ASP A 11 -2.26 14.98 -9.07
C ASP A 11 -1.45 13.79 -9.62
N ILE A 12 -0.86 12.98 -8.74
CA ILE A 12 -0.10 11.77 -9.12
C ILE A 12 -0.96 10.76 -9.89
N LEU A 13 -2.25 10.66 -9.57
CA LEU A 13 -3.15 9.63 -10.10
C LEU A 13 -4.12 10.14 -11.18
N THR A 14 -4.10 11.44 -11.49
CA THR A 14 -5.09 12.05 -12.39
C THR A 14 -5.05 11.40 -13.76
N ASP A 15 -3.86 11.24 -14.36
CA ASP A 15 -3.70 10.64 -15.68
C ASP A 15 -4.22 9.19 -15.77
N ASP A 16 -4.18 8.45 -14.65
CA ASP A 16 -4.62 7.06 -14.57
C ASP A 16 -6.15 6.94 -14.31
N LEU A 17 -6.73 7.94 -13.64
CA LEU A 17 -8.10 7.88 -13.13
C LEU A 17 -9.09 8.73 -13.92
N GLU A 18 -8.63 9.76 -14.62
CA GLU A 18 -9.50 10.68 -15.31
C GLU A 18 -10.33 9.96 -16.39
N PRO A 19 -11.67 10.12 -16.40
CA PRO A 19 -12.50 9.44 -17.37
C PRO A 19 -12.20 9.91 -18.80
N LYS A 20 -11.81 8.98 -19.67
CA LYS A 20 -11.62 9.25 -21.12
C LYS A 20 -12.94 9.36 -21.90
N THR A 21 -14.07 9.50 -21.22
CA THR A 21 -15.41 9.39 -21.82
C THR A 21 -16.12 10.73 -21.80
N LEU A 22 -16.85 11.06 -22.87
CA LEU A 22 -17.72 12.24 -22.94
C LEU A 22 -19.07 12.05 -22.21
N ARG A 23 -19.22 11.01 -21.39
CA ARG A 23 -20.48 10.75 -20.68
C ARG A 23 -20.65 11.73 -19.52
N LEU A 24 -21.82 12.35 -19.44
CA LEU A 24 -22.20 13.39 -18.46
C LEU A 24 -22.09 12.98 -16.97
N HIS A 25 -21.96 11.68 -16.65
CA HIS A 25 -21.94 11.17 -15.26
C HIS A 25 -20.66 10.42 -14.89
N SER A 26 -19.54 10.71 -15.57
CA SER A 26 -18.27 10.10 -15.20
C SER A 26 -17.74 10.68 -13.88
N VAL A 27 -17.27 9.82 -12.97
CA VAL A 27 -16.72 10.23 -11.67
C VAL A 27 -15.33 10.85 -11.87
N PRO A 28 -15.09 12.14 -11.51
CA PRO A 28 -13.79 12.79 -11.66
C PRO A 28 -12.67 12.09 -10.87
N ALA A 29 -11.40 12.20 -11.30
CA ALA A 29 -10.28 11.56 -10.61
C ALA A 29 -10.21 11.91 -9.11
N SER A 30 -10.42 13.18 -8.76
CA SER A 30 -10.42 13.65 -7.36
C SER A 30 -11.46 12.91 -6.51
N LEU A 31 -12.68 12.75 -7.00
CA LEU A 31 -13.74 12.05 -6.29
C LEU A 31 -13.46 10.54 -6.21
N GLN A 32 -12.84 9.95 -7.23
CA GLN A 32 -12.38 8.55 -7.19
C GLN A 32 -11.33 8.35 -6.09
N VAL A 33 -10.31 9.21 -6.03
CA VAL A 33 -9.25 9.16 -5.01
C VAL A 33 -9.83 9.31 -3.60
N LEU A 34 -10.68 10.33 -3.38
CA LEU A 34 -11.31 10.56 -2.08
C LEU A 34 -12.18 9.37 -1.64
N THR A 35 -12.94 8.79 -2.56
CA THR A 35 -13.76 7.60 -2.30
C THR A 35 -12.91 6.41 -1.90
N ALA A 36 -11.82 6.15 -2.62
CA ALA A 36 -10.90 5.05 -2.30
C ALA A 36 -10.17 5.27 -0.97
N LEU A 37 -9.62 6.45 -0.73
CA LEU A 37 -8.95 6.79 0.53
C LEU A 37 -9.88 6.64 1.73
N ARG A 38 -11.13 7.08 1.58
CA ARG A 38 -12.14 6.90 2.61
C ARG A 38 -12.44 5.44 2.89
N TYR A 39 -12.58 4.63 1.84
CA TYR A 39 -12.76 3.19 2.00
C TYR A 39 -11.59 2.55 2.76
N TYR A 40 -10.35 2.92 2.45
CA TYR A 40 -9.17 2.42 3.15
C TYR A 40 -9.09 2.86 4.62
N ALA A 41 -9.48 4.10 4.92
CA ALA A 41 -9.41 4.65 6.27
C ALA A 41 -10.46 4.02 7.21
N ILE A 42 -11.67 3.75 6.71
CA ILE A 42 -12.75 3.20 7.53
C ILE A 42 -12.62 1.67 7.64
N GLY A 43 -12.20 0.99 6.57
CA GLY A 43 -12.16 -0.48 6.53
C GLY A 43 -13.55 -1.14 6.65
N SER A 44 -14.62 -0.38 6.37
CA SER A 44 -16.02 -0.83 6.47
C SER A 44 -16.57 -1.26 5.11
N PHE A 45 -17.81 -1.75 5.11
CA PHE A 45 -18.52 -2.16 3.91
C PHE A 45 -18.65 -1.00 2.92
N GLN A 46 -18.46 -1.31 1.64
CA GLN A 46 -18.54 -0.32 0.55
C GLN A 46 -19.90 0.39 0.50
N GLN A 47 -20.98 -0.26 0.96
CA GLN A 47 -22.32 0.35 1.03
C GLN A 47 -22.34 1.58 1.96
N VAL A 48 -21.73 1.49 3.15
CA VAL A 48 -21.64 2.61 4.11
C VAL A 48 -20.87 3.79 3.52
N VAL A 49 -19.83 3.51 2.73
CA VAL A 49 -19.08 4.55 2.02
C VAL A 49 -19.92 5.18 0.91
N GLY A 50 -20.75 4.38 0.23
CA GLY A 50 -21.60 4.82 -0.88
C GLY A 50 -22.71 5.75 -0.46
N ASP A 51 -23.37 5.47 0.66
CA ASP A 51 -24.44 6.32 1.20
C ASP A 51 -23.96 7.74 1.48
N LEU A 52 -22.66 7.90 1.77
CA LEU A 52 -22.07 9.19 2.12
C LEU A 52 -21.48 9.95 0.91
N VAL A 53 -21.34 9.31 -0.25
CA VAL A 53 -20.81 9.92 -1.49
C VAL A 53 -21.84 9.91 -2.63
N GLY A 54 -23.00 9.26 -2.43
CA GLY A 54 -24.04 9.13 -3.43
C GLY A 54 -23.68 8.16 -4.57
N LEU A 55 -22.75 7.22 -4.33
CA LEU A 55 -22.28 6.27 -5.33
C LEU A 55 -22.78 4.86 -5.03
N SER A 56 -23.20 4.14 -6.08
CA SER A 56 -23.58 2.73 -5.94
C SER A 56 -22.39 1.86 -5.56
N GLN A 57 -22.63 0.79 -4.79
CA GLN A 57 -21.57 -0.13 -4.37
C GLN A 57 -20.72 -0.68 -5.53
N PRO A 58 -21.29 -1.06 -6.70
CA PRO A 58 -20.48 -1.50 -7.85
C PRO A 58 -19.54 -0.41 -8.37
N THR A 59 -19.95 0.86 -8.28
CA THR A 59 -19.11 2.01 -8.68
C THR A 59 -17.92 2.17 -7.74
N ILE A 60 -18.17 2.06 -6.43
CA ILE A 60 -17.11 2.12 -5.42
C ILE A 60 -16.12 0.97 -5.59
N SER A 61 -16.61 -0.25 -5.83
CA SER A 61 -15.76 -1.41 -6.11
C SER A 61 -14.79 -1.13 -7.28
N ARG A 62 -15.32 -0.60 -8.41
CA ARG A 62 -14.47 -0.21 -9.56
C ARG A 62 -13.48 0.89 -9.22
N ILE A 63 -13.90 1.90 -8.45
CA ILE A 63 -13.03 3.01 -8.02
C ILE A 63 -11.89 2.49 -7.15
N VAL A 64 -12.18 1.67 -6.15
CA VAL A 64 -11.17 1.06 -5.28
C VAL A 64 -10.19 0.24 -6.12
N SER A 65 -10.67 -0.66 -6.98
CA SER A 65 -9.80 -1.48 -7.81
C SER A 65 -8.94 -0.67 -8.79
N ARG A 66 -9.45 0.42 -9.37
CA ARG A 66 -8.67 1.30 -10.27
C ARG A 66 -7.62 2.07 -9.49
N THR A 67 -8.02 2.67 -8.37
CA THR A 67 -7.12 3.48 -7.52
C THR A 67 -6.02 2.63 -6.92
N SER A 68 -6.33 1.42 -6.40
CA SER A 68 -5.32 0.49 -5.89
C SER A 68 -4.27 0.13 -6.96
N ARG A 69 -4.71 -0.15 -8.20
CA ARG A 69 -3.81 -0.47 -9.31
C ARG A 69 -2.93 0.71 -9.72
N ALA A 70 -3.51 1.90 -9.79
CA ALA A 70 -2.77 3.12 -10.12
C ALA A 70 -1.70 3.40 -9.04
N LEU A 71 -2.06 3.32 -7.75
CA LEU A 71 -1.11 3.45 -6.64
C LEU A 71 0.02 2.42 -6.70
N ALA A 72 -0.33 1.15 -6.91
CA ALA A 72 0.67 0.07 -7.04
C ALA A 72 1.63 0.32 -8.22
N GLY A 73 1.11 0.83 -9.35
CA GLY A 73 1.93 1.19 -10.52
C GLY A 73 2.91 2.34 -10.27
N LYS A 74 2.62 3.23 -9.31
CA LYS A 74 3.55 4.32 -8.93
C LYS A 74 4.47 3.93 -7.77
N ALA A 75 4.27 2.78 -7.11
CA ALA A 75 4.98 2.43 -5.88
C ALA A 75 6.51 2.49 -6.02
N GLY A 76 7.06 2.03 -7.15
CA GLY A 76 8.51 2.06 -7.42
C GLY A 76 9.13 3.46 -7.52
N ASN A 77 8.31 4.50 -7.68
CA ASN A 77 8.79 5.88 -7.66
C ASN A 77 9.07 6.37 -6.22
N PHE A 78 8.40 5.79 -5.23
CA PHE A 78 8.40 6.26 -3.84
C PHE A 78 9.07 5.29 -2.87
N ILE A 79 8.90 3.98 -3.07
CA ILE A 79 9.46 2.93 -2.22
C ILE A 79 10.79 2.49 -2.83
N LYS A 80 11.89 3.06 -2.31
CA LYS A 80 13.25 2.78 -2.78
C LYS A 80 14.16 2.50 -1.61
N PHE A 81 14.92 1.41 -1.70
CA PHE A 81 15.90 1.08 -0.68
C PHE A 81 17.11 2.01 -0.79
N PRO A 82 17.67 2.53 0.32
CA PRO A 82 18.79 3.44 0.27
C PRO A 82 20.07 2.73 -0.18
N LEU A 83 20.46 2.93 -1.43
CA LEU A 83 21.68 2.33 -2.00
C LEU A 83 22.90 3.25 -1.89
N SER A 84 22.72 4.56 -1.84
CA SER A 84 23.85 5.47 -1.76
C SER A 84 24.43 5.55 -0.33
N PRO A 85 25.76 5.61 -0.18
CA PRO A 85 26.39 5.78 1.15
C PRO A 85 25.90 7.03 1.88
N ARG A 86 25.57 8.10 1.13
CA ARG A 86 25.05 9.36 1.68
C ARG A 86 23.66 9.17 2.29
N GLU A 87 22.74 8.50 1.59
CA GLU A 87 21.41 8.21 2.13
C GLU A 87 21.48 7.29 3.34
N GLN A 88 22.30 6.23 3.26
CA GLN A 88 22.50 5.32 4.38
C GLN A 88 23.09 6.04 5.59
N LEU A 89 24.05 6.94 5.41
CA LEU A 89 24.62 7.72 6.50
C LEU A 89 23.55 8.60 7.17
N ALA A 90 22.73 9.29 6.39
CA ALA A 90 21.65 10.12 6.93
C ALA A 90 20.63 9.29 7.73
N ILE A 91 20.26 8.10 7.24
CA ILE A 91 19.35 7.20 7.94
C ILE A 91 19.99 6.66 9.22
N LYS A 92 21.26 6.23 9.18
CA LYS A 92 22.01 5.77 10.36
C LYS A 92 22.10 6.83 11.44
N GLN A 93 22.38 8.07 11.05
CA GLN A 93 22.41 9.20 11.98
C GLN A 93 21.04 9.41 12.64
N GLY A 94 19.97 9.39 11.85
CA GLY A 94 18.60 9.50 12.36
C GLY A 94 18.23 8.39 13.35
N PHE A 95 18.53 7.12 13.02
CA PHE A 95 18.30 6.00 13.94
C PHE A 95 19.12 6.11 15.23
N SER A 96 20.38 6.55 15.12
CA SER A 96 21.23 6.75 16.28
C SER A 96 20.69 7.85 17.20
N SER A 97 20.21 8.97 16.65
CA SER A 97 19.74 10.11 17.44
C SER A 97 18.33 9.93 18.00
N GLU A 98 17.42 9.31 17.24
CA GLU A 98 16.00 9.21 17.61
C GLU A 98 15.70 7.94 18.41
N PHE A 99 16.44 6.85 18.18
CA PHE A 99 16.12 5.53 18.71
C PHE A 99 17.29 4.84 19.43
N ASN A 100 18.47 5.49 19.54
CA ASN A 100 19.70 4.89 20.08
C ASN A 100 20.10 3.59 19.36
N MET A 101 19.82 3.50 18.05
CA MET A 101 20.13 2.35 17.20
C MET A 101 21.23 2.72 16.19
N PRO A 102 22.51 2.67 16.58
CA PRO A 102 23.60 3.01 15.67
C PRO A 102 23.72 1.98 14.53
N ASN A 103 24.21 2.43 13.37
CA ASN A 103 24.44 1.61 12.18
C ASN A 103 23.19 0.97 11.55
N THR A 104 21.98 1.36 11.96
CA THR A 104 20.73 0.88 11.38
C THR A 104 20.35 1.66 10.11
N VAL A 105 19.99 0.95 9.04
CA VAL A 105 19.52 1.53 7.76
C VAL A 105 18.04 1.28 7.48
N GLY A 106 17.37 0.53 8.36
CA GLY A 106 15.94 0.30 8.31
C GLY A 106 15.49 -0.74 9.33
N CYS A 107 14.20 -0.72 9.64
CA CYS A 107 13.53 -1.73 10.46
C CYS A 107 12.72 -2.64 9.54
N VAL A 108 12.89 -3.95 9.69
CA VAL A 108 12.18 -4.96 8.89
C VAL A 108 11.09 -5.61 9.73
N ASP A 109 9.89 -5.70 9.18
CA ASP A 109 8.80 -6.49 9.78
C ASP A 109 7.94 -7.16 8.72
N GLY A 110 7.25 -8.24 9.12
CA GLY A 110 6.39 -9.04 8.24
C GLY A 110 4.96 -9.12 8.76
N THR A 111 3.99 -8.92 7.88
CA THR A 111 2.56 -9.03 8.17
C THR A 111 1.88 -10.06 7.28
N LEU A 112 0.85 -10.71 7.80
CA LEU A 112 0.01 -11.65 7.05
C LEU A 112 -1.25 -10.94 6.58
N ILE A 113 -1.37 -10.74 5.27
CA ILE A 113 -2.54 -10.14 4.64
C ILE A 113 -3.49 -11.26 4.22
N ALA A 114 -4.68 -11.30 4.82
CA ALA A 114 -5.69 -12.28 4.47
C ALA A 114 -6.09 -12.15 3.00
N ILE A 115 -6.20 -13.29 2.31
CA ILE A 115 -6.65 -13.37 0.93
C ILE A 115 -7.85 -14.29 0.82
N LYS A 116 -8.61 -14.12 -0.27
CA LYS A 116 -9.56 -15.14 -0.68
C LYS A 116 -8.80 -16.44 -0.91
N ARG A 117 -9.36 -17.56 -0.42
CA ARG A 117 -8.81 -18.90 -0.58
C ARG A 117 -8.49 -19.14 -2.08
N PRO A 118 -7.21 -19.32 -2.44
CA PRO A 118 -6.85 -19.59 -3.82
C PRO A 118 -7.26 -21.00 -4.21
N THR A 119 -7.58 -21.21 -5.49
CA THR A 119 -7.96 -22.53 -6.03
C THR A 119 -6.75 -23.42 -6.29
N GLU A 120 -5.57 -22.82 -6.48
CA GLU A 120 -4.31 -23.53 -6.74
C GLU A 120 -3.38 -23.42 -5.53
N ARG A 121 -2.76 -24.55 -5.14
CA ARG A 121 -1.83 -24.67 -3.99
C ARG A 121 -2.33 -23.96 -2.73
N GLU A 122 -3.61 -24.21 -2.41
CA GLU A 122 -4.31 -23.61 -1.28
C GLU A 122 -3.56 -23.75 0.05
N ASP A 123 -3.02 -24.94 0.29
CA ASP A 123 -2.25 -25.34 1.45
C ASP A 123 -1.04 -24.43 1.68
N ALA A 124 -0.35 -24.00 0.62
CA ALA A 124 0.78 -23.09 0.72
C ALA A 124 0.38 -21.72 1.28
N TYR A 125 -0.87 -21.29 1.08
CA TYR A 125 -1.33 -19.99 1.57
C TYR A 125 -1.90 -20.05 2.99
N VAL A 126 -2.13 -21.24 3.56
CA VAL A 126 -2.60 -21.36 4.94
C VAL A 126 -1.48 -20.95 5.88
N CYS A 127 -1.70 -19.86 6.61
CA CYS A 127 -0.75 -19.37 7.59
C CYS A 127 -0.89 -20.07 8.95
N ARG A 128 0.07 -19.81 9.86
CA ARG A 128 0.05 -20.32 11.25
C ARG A 128 -1.22 -19.96 12.06
N LYS A 129 -2.00 -18.97 11.59
CA LYS A 129 -3.27 -18.56 12.20
C LYS A 129 -4.49 -19.22 11.54
N MET A 130 -4.28 -20.25 10.72
CA MET A 130 -5.31 -21.08 10.09
C MET A 130 -6.24 -20.34 9.10
N PHE A 131 -5.73 -19.32 8.41
CA PHE A 131 -6.41 -18.67 7.29
C PHE A 131 -5.47 -18.48 6.08
N CYS A 132 -6.02 -18.36 4.88
CA CYS A 132 -5.24 -18.11 3.67
C CYS A 132 -4.72 -16.68 3.64
N ALA A 133 -3.40 -16.50 3.52
CA ALA A 133 -2.75 -15.21 3.59
C ALA A 133 -1.59 -15.09 2.58
N LEU A 134 -1.28 -13.85 2.21
CA LEU A 134 0.03 -13.47 1.70
C LEU A 134 0.92 -13.02 2.86
N ASN A 135 2.17 -13.49 2.88
CA ASN A 135 3.20 -12.95 3.74
C ASN A 135 3.85 -11.75 3.05
N VAL A 136 3.71 -10.57 3.67
CA VAL A 136 4.20 -9.29 3.19
C VAL A 136 5.28 -8.78 4.13
N GLN A 137 6.47 -8.50 3.60
CA GLN A 137 7.56 -7.87 4.37
C GLN A 137 7.70 -6.41 3.95
N GLY A 138 7.87 -5.53 4.93
CA GLY A 138 8.20 -4.13 4.70
C GLY A 138 9.48 -3.74 5.41
N VAL A 139 10.21 -2.79 4.83
CA VAL A 139 11.31 -2.10 5.49
C VAL A 139 10.95 -0.62 5.63
N CYS A 140 11.18 -0.04 6.80
CA CYS A 140 11.00 1.39 7.03
C CYS A 140 12.27 2.07 7.56
N ASP A 141 12.46 3.34 7.21
CA ASP A 141 13.56 4.16 7.72
C ASP A 141 13.21 4.86 9.05
N ASN A 142 14.15 5.64 9.59
CA ASN A 142 13.96 6.39 10.84
C ASN A 142 12.80 7.39 10.76
N LYS A 143 12.45 7.84 9.55
CA LYS A 143 11.32 8.76 9.28
C LYS A 143 10.00 8.02 9.04
N LYS A 144 9.95 6.71 9.33
CA LYS A 144 8.77 5.84 9.16
C LYS A 144 8.31 5.73 7.71
N ARG A 145 9.19 5.99 6.74
CA ARG A 145 8.91 5.85 5.31
C ARG A 145 9.20 4.41 4.88
N LEU A 146 8.31 3.81 4.10
CA LEU A 146 8.57 2.51 3.49
C LEU A 146 9.68 2.64 2.44
N THR A 147 10.77 1.89 2.61
CA THR A 147 11.92 1.86 1.71
C THR A 147 11.98 0.58 0.89
N ASN A 148 11.34 -0.49 1.35
CA ASN A 148 11.20 -1.73 0.59
C ASN A 148 9.89 -2.43 0.97
N LEU A 149 9.29 -3.13 0.01
CA LEU A 149 8.07 -3.90 0.20
C LEU A 149 8.10 -5.16 -0.66
N VAL A 150 7.99 -6.33 -0.03
CA VAL A 150 7.97 -7.64 -0.68
C VAL A 150 6.59 -8.27 -0.48
N VAL A 151 5.83 -8.42 -1.57
CA VAL A 151 4.44 -8.94 -1.58
C VAL A 151 4.38 -10.21 -2.44
N LYS A 152 5.19 -11.23 -2.13
CA LYS A 152 5.33 -12.42 -3.00
C LYS A 152 5.17 -13.78 -2.32
N TRP A 153 5.17 -13.83 -0.99
CA TRP A 153 5.33 -15.09 -0.28
C TRP A 153 3.99 -15.69 0.18
N PRO A 154 3.79 -17.01 0.06
CA PRO A 154 2.63 -17.69 0.63
C PRO A 154 2.57 -17.58 2.16
N GLY A 155 1.36 -17.70 2.72
CA GLY A 155 1.11 -17.54 4.15
C GLY A 155 1.83 -18.56 5.05
N CYS A 156 2.25 -19.71 4.52
CA CYS A 156 3.03 -20.70 5.27
C CYS A 156 4.51 -20.31 5.42
N THR A 157 5.01 -19.34 4.64
CA THR A 157 6.43 -18.95 4.67
C THR A 157 6.77 -18.18 5.95
N HIS A 158 7.91 -18.49 6.57
CA HIS A 158 8.37 -17.80 7.77
C HIS A 158 9.05 -16.46 7.43
N ASN A 159 8.83 -15.43 8.24
CA ASN A 159 9.30 -14.06 8.00
C ASN A 159 10.83 -13.96 7.81
N ALA A 160 11.59 -14.86 8.45
CA ALA A 160 13.05 -14.88 8.41
C ALA A 160 13.65 -15.24 7.03
N TYR A 161 12.91 -15.94 6.15
CA TYR A 161 13.41 -16.35 4.84
C TYR A 161 13.12 -15.32 3.73
N ASN A 162 12.44 -14.23 4.06
CA ASN A 162 11.94 -13.28 3.07
C ASN A 162 12.86 -12.05 2.88
N VAL A 163 14.04 -12.04 3.51
CA VAL A 163 15.02 -10.93 3.44
C VAL A 163 15.81 -11.02 2.13
N HIS A 164 15.11 -10.84 1.02
CA HIS A 164 15.74 -10.61 -0.28
C HIS A 164 15.63 -9.12 -0.60
N MET A 165 16.75 -8.41 -0.42
CA MET A 165 16.91 -7.02 -0.85
C MET A 165 17.32 -7.03 -2.33
N GLU A 166 16.35 -7.31 -3.21
CA GLU A 166 16.47 -7.08 -4.66
C GLU A 166 15.91 -5.71 -5.02
#